data_AF-A0A1V5SSZ3-F1
#
_entry.id   AF-A0A1V5SSZ3-F1
#
_cell.length_a   1.000
_cell.length_b   1.000
_cell.length_c   1.000
_cell.angle_alpha   90.00
_cell.angle_beta   90.00
_cell.angle_gamma   90.00
#
_symmetry.space_group_name_H-M   'P 1'
#
loop_
_entity.id
_entity.type
_entity.pdbx_description
1 polymer ?
#
loop_
_entity_poly.entity_id
_entity_poly.type
_entity_poly.pdbx_seq_one_letter_code
_entity_poly.pdbx_strand_id
1 'polypeptide(L)'
;MNELKNFWEVVLTQRTWSWAFPGILNLILFLAVRSLYFHPVIKQAKLLNSKWYHEIKKAYTSRSAAGWILFIVSLLLVVFAWQTANLKEFSLYEAGLAGLILLALFLAAMSHIAALGGAVIHVMKRLENNQMTL
;
A
#
# COMPACT_ATOMS: atom_id res chain seq x y z
N MET A 1 16.33 21.91 -19.39
CA MET A 1 15.09 21.49 -20.07
C MET A 1 15.33 20.37 -21.09
N ASN A 2 16.36 20.48 -21.95
CA ASN A 2 16.68 19.42 -22.95
C ASN A 2 17.07 18.08 -22.32
N GLU A 3 17.86 18.09 -21.25
CA GLU A 3 18.27 16.85 -20.54
C GLU A 3 17.09 16.06 -19.94
N LEU A 4 16.12 16.77 -19.34
CA LEU A 4 14.94 16.13 -18.74
C LEU A 4 14.05 15.51 -19.82
N LYS A 5 13.90 16.19 -20.97
CA LYS A 5 13.15 15.66 -22.11
C LYS A 5 13.80 14.40 -22.66
N ASN A 6 15.12 14.42 -22.85
CA ASN A 6 15.90 13.25 -23.30
C ASN A 6 15.76 12.07 -22.33
N PHE A 7 15.81 12.33 -21.02
CA PHE A 7 15.58 11.30 -20.00
C PHE A 7 14.19 10.66 -20.12
N TRP A 8 13.12 11.47 -20.25
CA TRP A 8 11.77 10.95 -20.41
C TRP A 8 11.58 10.16 -21.70
N GLU A 9 12.19 10.60 -22.80
CA GLU A 9 12.17 9.87 -24.06
C GLU A 9 12.84 8.50 -23.92
N VAL A 10 13.99 8.42 -23.23
CA VAL A 10 14.67 7.15 -22.94
C VAL A 10 13.80 6.24 -22.07
N VAL A 11 13.16 6.78 -21.01
CA VAL A 11 12.24 6.02 -20.14
C VAL A 11 11.06 5.46 -20.92
N LEU A 12 10.47 6.25 -21.81
CA LEU A 12 9.29 5.85 -22.60
C LEU A 12 9.63 4.86 -23.72
N THR A 13 10.84 4.95 -24.29
CA THR A 13 11.28 4.06 -25.38
C THR A 13 11.83 2.74 -24.87
N GLN A 14 12.56 2.73 -23.75
CA GLN A 14 13.20 1.54 -23.20
C GLN A 14 12.40 0.92 -22.04
N ARG A 15 11.16 0.48 -22.35
CA ARG A 15 10.20 -0.05 -21.37
C ARG A 15 10.68 -1.29 -20.59
N THR A 16 11.59 -2.06 -21.17
CA THR A 16 12.09 -3.33 -20.58
C THR A 16 12.81 -3.15 -19.26
N TRP A 17 13.47 -2.00 -19.01
CA TRP A 17 14.06 -1.69 -17.71
C TRP A 17 13.32 -0.58 -16.97
N SER A 18 12.66 0.32 -17.70
CA SER A 18 12.05 1.50 -17.10
C SER A 18 10.77 1.21 -16.30
N TRP A 19 10.26 -0.03 -16.32
CA TRP A 19 9.15 -0.48 -15.45
C TRP A 19 9.43 -0.27 -13.96
N ALA A 20 10.72 -0.26 -13.57
CA ALA A 20 11.10 0.01 -12.20
C ALA A 20 10.64 1.39 -11.74
N PHE A 21 10.57 2.37 -12.65
CA PHE A 21 10.17 3.74 -12.33
C PHE A 21 8.70 3.85 -11.87
N PRO A 22 7.68 3.46 -12.67
CA PRO A 22 6.30 3.47 -12.21
C PRO A 22 6.06 2.47 -11.06
N GLY A 23 6.80 1.36 -11.00
CA GLY A 23 6.73 0.41 -9.89
C GLY A 23 7.17 1.04 -8.56
N ILE A 24 8.31 1.73 -8.54
CA ILE A 24 8.80 2.48 -7.36
C ILE A 24 7.83 3.59 -6.99
N LEU A 25 7.31 4.33 -7.97
CA LEU A 25 6.32 5.37 -7.72
C LEU A 25 5.05 4.80 -7.05
N ASN A 26 4.57 3.66 -7.52
CA ASN A 26 3.43 2.96 -6.93
C ASN A 26 3.72 2.52 -5.47
N LEU A 27 4.92 2.00 -5.22
CA LEU A 27 5.36 1.64 -3.87
C LEU A 27 5.39 2.86 -2.93
N ILE A 28 5.99 3.97 -3.36
CA ILE A 28 6.07 5.20 -2.57
C ILE A 28 4.67 5.71 -2.26
N LEU A 29 3.79 5.77 -3.28
CA LEU A 29 2.41 6.21 -3.12
C LEU A 29 1.67 5.35 -2.09
N PHE A 30 1.75 4.03 -2.23
CA PHE A 30 1.10 3.10 -1.31
C PHE A 30 1.60 3.25 0.13
N LEU A 31 2.93 3.32 0.32
CA LEU A 31 3.51 3.50 1.65
C LEU A 31 3.15 4.85 2.27
N ALA A 32 3.10 5.92 1.47
CA ALA A 32 2.68 7.24 1.92
C ALA A 32 1.22 7.23 2.39
N VAL A 33 0.30 6.71 1.56
CA VAL A 33 -1.12 6.58 1.90
C VAL A 33 -1.29 5.74 3.16
N ARG A 34 -0.65 4.57 3.23
CA ARG A 34 -0.70 3.72 4.42
C ARG A 34 -0.17 4.42 5.67
N SER A 35 0.93 5.14 5.55
CA SER A 35 1.52 5.91 6.66
C SER A 35 0.56 6.98 7.17
N LEU A 36 -0.12 7.72 6.28
CA LEU A 36 -1.09 8.73 6.66
C LEU A 36 -2.23 8.17 7.53
N TYR A 37 -2.75 6.99 7.19
CA TYR A 37 -3.79 6.34 7.99
C TYR A 37 -3.25 5.72 9.29
N PHE A 38 -2.03 5.20 9.27
CA PHE A 38 -1.47 4.46 10.41
C PHE A 38 -0.89 5.39 11.47
N HIS A 39 -0.33 6.52 11.04
CA HIS A 39 0.41 7.43 11.91
C HIS A 39 -0.41 7.94 13.09
N PRO A 40 -1.66 8.41 12.94
CA PRO A 40 -2.47 8.89 14.07
C PRO A 40 -2.69 7.79 15.11
N VAL A 41 -3.05 6.58 14.68
CA VAL A 41 -3.34 5.43 15.55
C VAL A 41 -2.08 5.00 16.29
N ILE A 42 -0.96 4.86 15.58
CA ILE A 42 0.32 4.45 16.16
C ILE A 42 0.83 5.50 17.15
N LYS A 43 0.73 6.79 16.80
CA LYS A 43 1.14 7.90 17.68
C LYS A 43 0.34 7.88 18.98
N GLN A 44 -0.99 7.75 18.90
CA GLN A 44 -1.84 7.69 20.09
C GLN A 44 -1.54 6.44 20.94
N ALA A 45 -1.43 5.26 20.34
CA ALA A 45 -1.11 4.03 21.06
C ALA A 45 0.24 4.12 21.80
N LYS A 46 1.25 4.72 21.15
CA LYS A 46 2.58 4.90 21.75
C LYS A 46 2.57 5.90 22.92
N LEU A 47 1.77 6.97 22.82
CA LEU A 47 1.61 7.96 23.89
C LEU A 47 0.91 7.38 25.12
N LEU A 48 -0.08 6.51 24.91
CA LEU A 48 -0.82 5.87 26.00
C LEU A 48 0.04 4.84 26.74
N ASN A 49 0.62 3.88 26.00
CA ASN A 49 1.45 2.85 26.59
C ASN A 49 2.34 2.18 25.54
N SER A 50 3.66 2.23 25.75
CA SER A 50 4.63 1.62 24.83
C SER A 50 4.44 0.11 24.66
N LYS A 51 3.97 -0.61 25.70
CA LYS A 51 3.67 -2.05 25.63
C LYS A 51 2.46 -2.32 24.74
N TRP A 52 1.41 -1.50 24.81
CA TRP A 52 0.23 -1.64 23.95
C TRP A 52 0.57 -1.44 22.48
N TYR A 53 1.43 -0.46 22.18
CA TYR A 53 1.95 -0.27 20.83
C TYR A 53 2.65 -1.53 20.29
N HIS A 54 3.49 -2.19 21.09
CA HIS A 54 4.20 -3.41 20.66
C HIS A 54 3.24 -4.57 20.40
N GLU A 55 2.23 -4.75 21.26
CA GLU A 55 1.20 -5.77 21.08
C GLU A 55 0.33 -5.50 19.83
N ILE A 56 -0.07 -4.24 19.62
CA ILE A 56 -0.84 -3.83 18.41
C ILE A 56 0.00 -4.09 17.16
N LYS A 57 1.29 -3.71 17.17
CA LYS A 57 2.20 -3.95 16.04
C LYS A 57 2.33 -5.45 15.75
N LYS A 58 2.52 -6.28 16.77
CA LYS A 58 2.61 -7.74 16.63
C LYS A 58 1.33 -8.33 16.03
N ALA A 59 0.18 -7.94 16.57
CA ALA A 59 -1.13 -8.42 16.15
C ALA A 59 -1.55 -7.89 14.76
N TYR A 60 -1.04 -6.73 14.35
CA TYR A 60 -1.19 -6.20 13.01
C TYR A 60 -0.36 -6.99 12.00
N THR A 61 0.92 -7.25 12.29
CA THR A 61 1.83 -7.93 11.35
C THR A 61 1.26 -9.28 10.91
N SER A 62 0.70 -10.06 11.86
CA SER A 62 0.08 -11.36 11.55
C SER A 62 -1.19 -11.26 10.69
N ARG A 63 -1.90 -10.12 10.71
CA ARG A 63 -3.14 -9.90 9.97
C ARG A 63 -2.94 -9.15 8.64
N SER A 64 -1.79 -8.51 8.46
CA SER A 64 -1.52 -7.63 7.32
C SER A 64 -1.17 -8.34 6.01
N ALA A 65 -1.04 -9.68 6.03
CA ALA A 65 -0.61 -10.47 4.87
C ALA A 65 -1.51 -10.27 3.64
N ALA A 66 -2.83 -10.25 3.82
CA ALA A 66 -3.78 -10.05 2.72
C ALA A 66 -3.59 -8.68 2.04
N GLY A 67 -3.36 -7.62 2.81
CA GLY A 67 -3.10 -6.28 2.28
C GLY A 67 -1.81 -6.23 1.46
N TRP A 68 -0.76 -6.92 1.91
CA TRP A 68 0.49 -7.03 1.17
C TRP A 68 0.35 -7.82 -0.13
N ILE A 69 -0.41 -8.92 -0.12
CA ILE A 69 -0.69 -9.70 -1.34
C ILE A 69 -1.41 -8.82 -2.37
N LEU A 70 -2.46 -8.10 -1.96
CA LEU A 70 -3.20 -7.19 -2.84
C LEU A 70 -2.31 -6.06 -3.38
N PHE A 71 -1.40 -5.53 -2.56
CA PHE A 71 -0.42 -4.55 -3.01
C PHE A 71 0.55 -5.13 -4.04
N ILE A 72 1.06 -6.35 -3.84
CA ILE A 72 1.92 -7.03 -4.83
C ILE A 72 1.17 -7.23 -6.14
N VAL A 73 -0.10 -7.64 -6.09
CA VAL A 73 -0.96 -7.75 -7.29
C VAL A 73 -1.04 -6.41 -8.02
N SER A 74 -1.30 -5.31 -7.30
CA SER A 74 -1.30 -3.96 -7.89
C SER A 74 0.06 -3.62 -8.52
N LEU A 75 1.17 -3.92 -7.86
CA LEU A 75 2.51 -3.66 -8.37
C LEU A 75 2.78 -4.44 -9.67
N LEU A 76 2.38 -5.72 -9.73
CA LEU A 76 2.48 -6.54 -10.93
C LEU A 76 1.62 -5.99 -12.06
N LEU A 77 0.41 -5.50 -11.76
CA LEU A 77 -0.45 -4.84 -12.75
C LEU A 77 0.18 -3.55 -13.29
N VAL A 78 0.85 -2.75 -12.46
CA VAL A 78 1.60 -1.56 -12.91
C VAL A 78 2.74 -1.95 -13.85
N VAL A 79 3.52 -2.97 -13.51
CA VAL A 79 4.60 -3.46 -14.39
C VAL A 79 4.03 -3.99 -15.70
N PHE A 80 2.95 -4.78 -15.64
CA PHE A 80 2.28 -5.30 -16.82
C PHE A 80 1.70 -4.20 -17.71
N ALA A 81 1.02 -3.22 -17.12
CA ALA A 81 0.47 -2.07 -17.83
C ALA A 81 1.59 -1.23 -18.45
N TRP A 82 2.71 -1.04 -17.77
CA TRP A 82 3.85 -0.33 -18.34
C TRP A 82 4.42 -1.01 -19.58
N GLN A 83 4.50 -2.35 -19.59
CA GLN A 83 4.99 -3.10 -20.75
C GLN A 83 3.99 -3.09 -21.91
N THR A 84 2.69 -3.20 -21.62
CA THR A 84 1.67 -3.52 -22.64
C THR A 84 0.79 -2.34 -23.07
N ALA A 85 0.62 -1.31 -22.25
CA ALA A 85 -0.31 -0.22 -22.54
C ALA A 85 0.20 0.65 -23.69
N ASN A 86 -0.68 1.01 -24.62
CA ASN A 86 -0.38 2.00 -25.64
C ASN A 86 -0.59 3.41 -25.05
N LEU A 87 0.49 4.14 -24.77
CA LEU A 87 0.39 5.49 -24.20
C LEU A 87 0.00 6.56 -25.24
N LYS A 88 0.02 6.24 -26.54
CA LYS A 88 -0.36 7.19 -27.59
C LYS A 88 -1.86 7.14 -27.88
N GLU A 89 -2.46 5.97 -27.77
CA GLU A 89 -3.88 5.75 -28.03
C GLU A 89 -4.53 5.14 -26.80
N PHE A 90 -5.22 5.98 -26.03
CA PHE A 90 -5.89 5.55 -24.81
C PHE A 90 -7.23 4.90 -25.15
N SER A 91 -7.29 3.57 -25.10
CA SER A 91 -8.52 2.80 -25.38
C SER A 91 -9.21 2.34 -24.09
N LEU A 92 -10.33 1.62 -24.24
CA LEU A 92 -11.03 0.99 -23.11
C LEU A 92 -10.14 -0.02 -22.37
N TYR A 93 -9.19 -0.66 -23.06
CA TYR A 93 -8.22 -1.57 -22.44
C TYR A 93 -7.30 -0.85 -21.44
N GLU A 94 -6.70 0.29 -21.84
CA GLU A 94 -5.86 1.10 -20.97
C GLU A 94 -6.66 1.66 -19.79
N ALA A 95 -7.90 2.11 -20.03
CA ALA A 95 -8.80 2.56 -18.97
C ALA A 95 -9.11 1.42 -17.97
N GLY A 96 -9.37 0.21 -18.47
CA GLY A 96 -9.61 -0.97 -17.65
C GLY A 96 -8.40 -1.36 -16.80
N LEU A 97 -7.19 -1.35 -17.38
CA LEU A 97 -5.95 -1.58 -16.64
C LEU A 97 -5.73 -0.56 -15.52
N ALA A 98 -5.91 0.74 -15.82
CA ALA A 98 -5.81 1.79 -14.82
C ALA A 98 -6.84 1.59 -13.70
N GLY A 99 -8.08 1.25 -14.04
CA GLY A 99 -9.14 0.92 -13.08
C GLY A 99 -8.78 -0.28 -12.19
N LEU A 100 -8.22 -1.35 -12.75
CA LEU A 100 -7.79 -2.53 -11.98
C LEU A 100 -6.63 -2.20 -11.02
N ILE A 101 -5.66 -1.39 -11.45
CA ILE A 101 -4.55 -0.93 -10.61
C ILE A 101 -5.10 -0.14 -9.41
N LEU A 102 -5.99 0.82 -9.67
CA LEU A 102 -6.62 1.65 -8.64
C LEU A 102 -7.48 0.81 -7.68
N LEU A 103 -8.27 -0.11 -8.20
CA LEU A 103 -9.09 -1.01 -7.39
C LEU A 103 -8.23 -1.90 -6.50
N ALA A 104 -7.15 -2.49 -7.04
CA ALA A 104 -6.23 -3.32 -6.26
C ALA A 104 -5.55 -2.52 -5.15
N LEU A 105 -5.11 -1.28 -5.41
CA LEU A 105 -4.57 -0.37 -4.40
C LEU A 105 -5.60 -0.06 -3.31
N PHE A 106 -6.83 0.23 -3.70
CA PHE A 106 -7.91 0.55 -2.77
C PHE A 106 -8.21 -0.65 -1.85
N LEU A 107 -8.34 -1.85 -2.42
CA LEU A 107 -8.55 -3.08 -1.64
C LEU A 107 -7.36 -3.36 -0.72
N ALA A 108 -6.12 -3.15 -1.17
CA ALA A 108 -4.93 -3.28 -0.33
C ALA A 108 -4.98 -2.31 0.85
N ALA A 109 -5.30 -1.03 0.61
CA ALA A 109 -5.43 -0.02 1.64
C ALA A 109 -6.53 -0.36 2.67
N MET A 110 -7.72 -0.75 2.19
CA MET A 110 -8.81 -1.19 3.07
C MET A 110 -8.41 -2.40 3.91
N SER A 111 -7.73 -3.39 3.32
CA SER A 111 -7.25 -4.58 4.02
C SER A 111 -6.27 -4.21 5.15
N HIS A 112 -5.36 -3.26 4.91
CA HIS A 112 -4.45 -2.76 5.94
C HIS A 112 -5.16 -2.00 7.06
N ILE A 113 -6.17 -1.18 6.74
CA ILE A 113 -6.98 -0.47 7.72
C ILE A 113 -7.77 -1.47 8.58
N ALA A 114 -8.41 -2.45 7.97
CA ALA A 114 -9.14 -3.51 8.67
C ALA A 114 -8.21 -4.34 9.57
N ALA A 115 -7.02 -4.71 9.08
CA ALA A 115 -6.02 -5.43 9.87
C ALA A 115 -5.55 -4.61 11.09
N LEU A 116 -5.33 -3.30 10.92
CA LEU A 116 -4.95 -2.41 12.01
C LEU A 116 -6.09 -2.25 13.03
N GLY A 117 -7.32 -2.00 12.57
CA GLY A 117 -8.49 -1.89 13.44
C GLY A 117 -8.72 -3.17 14.24
N GLY A 118 -8.66 -4.34 13.59
CA GLY A 118 -8.75 -5.63 14.25
C GLY A 118 -7.61 -5.88 15.26
N ALA A 119 -6.40 -5.40 14.97
CA ALA A 119 -5.29 -5.46 15.92
C ALA A 119 -5.51 -4.61 17.16
N VAL A 120 -6.00 -3.38 16.99
CA VAL A 120 -6.32 -2.49 18.10
C VAL A 120 -7.42 -3.09 18.98
N ILE A 121 -8.55 -3.52 18.40
CA ILE A 121 -9.67 -4.11 19.13
C ILE A 121 -9.23 -5.37 19.88
N HIS A 122 -8.45 -6.23 19.23
CA HIS A 122 -7.94 -7.45 19.86
C HIS A 122 -7.10 -7.16 21.10
N VAL A 123 -6.20 -6.16 21.02
CA VAL A 123 -5.37 -5.77 22.16
C VAL A 123 -6.20 -5.14 23.27
N MET A 124 -7.14 -4.25 22.93
CA MET A 124 -8.04 -3.64 23.93
C MET A 124 -8.86 -4.68 24.67
N LYS A 125 -9.48 -5.63 23.97
CA LYS A 125 -10.27 -6.71 24.57
C LYS A 125 -9.42 -7.59 25.50
N ARG A 126 -8.16 -7.87 25.11
CA ARG A 126 -7.24 -8.63 25.95
C ARG A 126 -6.88 -7.88 27.24
N LEU A 127 -6.72 -6.55 27.16
CA LEU A 127 -6.43 -5.72 28.32
C LEU A 127 -7.61 -5.65 29.29
N GLU A 128 -8.82 -5.45 28.77
CA GLU A 128 -10.07 -5.45 29.54
C GLU A 128 -10.24 -6.77 30.31
N ASN A 129 -10.09 -7.91 29.64
CA ASN A 129 -10.21 -9.23 30.27
C ASN A 129 -9.18 -9.43 31.39
N ASN A 130 -7.93 -8.98 31.20
CA ASN A 130 -6.89 -9.13 32.21
C ASN A 130 -7.12 -8.23 33.44
N GLN A 131 -7.86 -7.13 33.30
CA GLN A 131 -8.23 -6.26 34.43
C GLN A 131 -9.39 -6.83 35.25
N MET A 132 -10.31 -7.57 34.62
CA MET A 132 -11.45 -8.20 35.31
C MET A 132 -11.09 -9.48 36.08
N THR A 133 -9.88 -10.01 35.87
CA THR A 133 -9.37 -11.23 36.55
C THR A 133 -8.47 -10.95 37.77
N LEU A 134 -8.27 -9.67 38.11
CA LEU A 134 -7.51 -9.20 39.28
C LEU A 134 -8.47 -8.67 40.35
#